data_AF-A0A6J4JZT7-F1
#
_entry.id   AF-A0A6J4JZT7-F1
#
_cell.length_a   1.000
_cell.length_b   1.000
_cell.length_c   1.000
_cell.angle_alpha   90.00
_cell.angle_beta   90.00
_cell.angle_gamma   90.00
#
_symmetry.space_group_name_H-M   'P 1'
#
loop_
_entity.id
_entity.type
_entity.pdbx_description
1 polymer ?
#
loop_
_entity_poly.entity_id
_entity_poly.type
_entity_poly.pdbx_seq_one_letter_code
_entity_poly.pdbx_strand_id
1 'polypeptide(L)'
;MRPLPYFYLTGVLLCLLCLPQAALATHIRAGQITAERDLSATNPYAYIFTLTLYRDTKGVDQPNATLDFGVNQANSTVQVVTRDRAGTAVGNDIEVLVYTFRYTYPGQGRYVVKFTEENRNAGVVNMFQSVNTAFHLETEFYISASLGLNNSVVLRNPPIDRATVGQKFCHNPSAFDPDGDSLSFRLVTPLSKEGQVVTSYQVPNQVLPLGTPESGSGAPTFTINPVTGDICWDAPGPRKRDGGVIAGPDDFAEYNIAFVVDEWRKTAGPEPQKVGSVRRDMQITVRYNPNKRPELIIPNDTCIVAGTNLEKFIRALDPDGHPVSIGSESAIFSTDRKLFPNQPAATLTPFANVTKPVYQPTRPNPAQSLFKWQTDCQHVRAQPYAVVFRAEDDPPGQPGQRLTDTKTWLIRVVGPKPTGLKATPAGKTMQLTWDPYRCTNANQIIIWRKLGCDEDSIDPCQTGAPAGYVEVARVPASTFSFVDDNGGKGLEIGQ
;
A
#
# COMPACT_ATOMS: atom_id res chain seq x y z
N MET A 1 4.99 -12.99 -78.48
CA MET A 1 4.58 -12.54 -77.13
C MET A 1 3.73 -13.64 -76.51
N ARG A 2 4.29 -14.43 -75.58
CA ARG A 2 3.55 -15.45 -74.84
C ARG A 2 3.06 -14.83 -73.53
N PRO A 3 1.79 -15.02 -73.13
CA PRO A 3 1.28 -14.44 -71.89
C PRO A 3 1.94 -15.15 -70.69
N LEU A 4 2.54 -14.38 -69.77
CA LEU A 4 3.01 -14.93 -68.50
C LEU A 4 1.80 -15.44 -67.69
N PRO A 5 1.93 -16.54 -66.93
CA PRO A 5 0.80 -17.11 -66.22
C PRO A 5 0.52 -16.31 -64.94
N TYR A 6 -0.58 -15.57 -64.93
CA TYR A 6 -1.10 -14.83 -63.77
C TYR A 6 -1.29 -15.70 -62.50
N PHE A 7 -1.34 -17.03 -62.65
CA PHE A 7 -1.53 -17.98 -61.55
C PHE A 7 -0.36 -18.07 -60.56
N TYR A 8 0.88 -17.78 -60.99
CA TYR A 8 2.02 -17.81 -60.07
C TYR A 8 2.09 -16.56 -59.19
N LEU A 9 1.60 -15.41 -59.68
CA LEU A 9 1.59 -14.17 -58.89
C LEU A 9 0.56 -14.24 -57.75
N THR A 10 -0.62 -14.83 -57.98
CA THR A 10 -1.66 -14.97 -56.95
C THR A 10 -1.29 -15.99 -55.88
N GLY A 11 -0.62 -17.10 -56.24
CA GLY A 11 -0.12 -18.08 -55.28
C GLY A 11 0.99 -17.55 -54.37
N VAL A 12 1.91 -16.75 -54.92
CA VAL A 12 2.98 -16.11 -54.14
C VAL A 12 2.42 -15.02 -53.21
N LEU A 13 1.42 -14.24 -53.66
CA LEU A 13 0.76 -13.23 -52.84
C LEU A 13 -0.05 -13.85 -51.68
N LEU A 14 -0.67 -15.02 -51.89
CA LEU A 14 -1.41 -15.76 -50.86
C LEU A 14 -0.48 -16.43 -49.82
N CYS A 15 0.70 -16.90 -50.24
CA CYS A 15 1.73 -17.42 -49.31
C CYS A 15 2.40 -16.31 -48.47
N LEU A 16 2.54 -15.10 -49.01
CA LEU A 16 3.04 -13.94 -48.25
C LEU A 16 2.05 -13.43 -47.19
N LEU A 17 0.74 -13.72 -47.34
CA LEU A 17 -0.30 -13.42 -46.35
C LEU A 17 -0.38 -14.44 -45.19
N CYS A 18 0.32 -15.58 -45.31
CA CYS A 18 0.39 -16.62 -44.27
C CYS A 18 1.70 -16.59 -43.45
N LEU A 19 2.53 -15.55 -43.60
CA LEU A 19 3.63 -15.33 -42.67
C LEU A 19 3.03 -15.04 -41.29
N PRO A 20 3.35 -15.83 -40.25
CA PRO A 20 2.88 -15.53 -38.91
C PRO A 20 3.51 -14.20 -38.50
N GLN A 21 2.71 -13.14 -38.47
CA GLN A 21 3.09 -11.94 -37.73
C GLN A 21 3.13 -12.35 -36.26
N ALA A 22 4.34 -12.64 -35.76
CA ALA A 22 4.57 -12.71 -34.34
C ALA A 22 4.27 -11.32 -33.78
N ALA A 23 3.04 -11.13 -33.29
CA ALA A 23 2.69 -9.98 -32.48
C ALA A 23 3.56 -10.07 -31.23
N LEU A 24 4.67 -9.34 -31.22
CA LEU A 24 5.55 -9.19 -30.08
C LEU A 24 4.87 -8.28 -29.08
N ALA A 25 3.86 -8.79 -28.38
CA ALA A 25 3.36 -8.10 -27.20
C ALA A 25 4.46 -8.15 -26.14
N THR A 26 4.92 -7.00 -25.62
CA THR A 26 5.63 -7.03 -24.35
C THR A 26 4.59 -7.11 -23.22
N HIS A 27 4.83 -7.97 -22.25
CA HIS A 27 3.78 -8.48 -21.37
C HIS A 27 3.69 -7.70 -20.05
N ILE A 28 3.54 -6.36 -20.11
CA ILE A 28 3.50 -5.55 -18.89
C ILE A 28 2.19 -5.84 -18.16
N ARG A 29 2.35 -6.28 -16.90
CA ARG A 29 1.27 -6.65 -16.00
C ARG A 29 0.99 -5.58 -14.96
N ALA A 30 2.03 -4.91 -14.50
CA ALA A 30 1.89 -3.86 -13.51
C ALA A 30 3.08 -2.91 -13.52
N GLY A 31 2.92 -1.77 -12.85
CA GLY A 31 4.02 -0.85 -12.64
C GLY A 31 3.65 0.36 -11.81
N GLN A 32 4.70 1.05 -11.38
CA GLN A 32 4.64 2.28 -10.59
C GLN A 32 5.94 3.07 -10.74
N ILE A 33 5.89 4.38 -10.47
CA ILE A 33 7.06 5.25 -10.38
C ILE A 33 7.14 5.79 -8.96
N THR A 34 8.27 5.64 -8.29
CA THR A 34 8.54 6.28 -6.99
C THR A 34 9.69 7.28 -7.12
N ALA A 35 9.73 8.27 -6.25
CA ALA A 35 10.73 9.33 -6.22
C ALA A 35 11.28 9.48 -4.80
N GLU A 36 12.59 9.59 -4.66
CA GLU A 36 13.25 9.99 -3.41
C GLU A 36 14.22 11.13 -3.68
N ARG A 37 14.44 12.00 -2.69
CA ARG A 37 15.43 13.08 -2.85
C ARG A 37 16.84 12.49 -2.81
N ASP A 38 17.69 12.89 -3.74
CA ASP A 38 19.09 12.48 -3.76
C ASP A 38 19.88 13.24 -2.69
N LEU A 39 20.00 12.65 -1.50
CA LEU A 39 20.74 13.25 -0.38
C LEU A 39 22.26 13.27 -0.60
N SER A 40 22.78 12.60 -1.64
CA SER A 40 24.20 12.69 -2.02
C SER A 40 24.50 13.91 -2.88
N ALA A 41 23.47 14.50 -3.49
CA ALA A 41 23.59 15.72 -4.27
C ALA A 41 23.51 16.96 -3.38
N THR A 42 24.29 17.98 -3.70
CA THR A 42 24.21 19.29 -3.04
C THR A 42 22.98 20.09 -3.46
N ASN A 43 22.40 19.77 -4.63
CA ASN A 43 21.24 20.46 -5.15
C ASN A 43 19.95 19.94 -4.48
N PRO A 44 19.15 20.79 -3.82
CA PRO A 44 17.91 20.37 -3.15
C PRO A 44 16.82 19.88 -4.10
N TYR A 45 16.98 20.07 -5.41
CA TYR A 45 16.05 19.66 -6.46
C TYR A 45 16.49 18.39 -7.20
N ALA A 46 17.53 17.71 -6.70
CA ALA A 46 17.99 16.43 -7.24
C ALA A 46 17.19 15.27 -6.64
N TYR A 47 16.68 14.40 -7.51
CA TYR A 47 15.84 13.27 -7.17
C TYR A 47 16.28 12.01 -7.90
N ILE A 48 16.07 10.87 -7.23
CA ILE A 48 16.20 9.54 -7.78
C ILE A 48 14.79 9.00 -8.03
N PHE A 49 14.50 8.66 -9.29
CA PHE A 49 13.23 8.05 -9.69
C PHE A 49 13.45 6.56 -9.93
N THR A 50 12.58 5.74 -9.37
CA THR A 50 12.57 4.30 -9.58
C THR A 50 11.31 3.91 -10.33
N LEU A 51 11.46 3.49 -11.59
CA LEU A 51 10.39 2.81 -12.31
C LEU A 51 10.47 1.32 -11.99
N THR A 52 9.41 0.78 -11.41
CA THR A 52 9.26 -0.66 -11.18
C THR A 52 8.17 -1.18 -12.11
N LEU A 53 8.53 -2.12 -12.98
CA LEU A 53 7.60 -2.82 -13.87
C LEU A 53 7.53 -4.31 -13.48
N TYR A 54 6.36 -4.90 -13.63
CA TYR A 54 6.13 -6.33 -13.50
C TYR A 54 5.65 -6.86 -14.85
N ARG A 55 6.26 -7.94 -15.33
CA ARG A 55 5.90 -8.56 -16.60
C ARG A 55 5.87 -10.07 -16.52
N ASP A 56 5.22 -10.72 -17.50
CA ASP A 56 5.31 -12.17 -17.65
C ASP A 56 6.78 -12.58 -17.94
N THR A 57 7.27 -13.64 -17.31
CA THR A 57 8.65 -14.17 -17.48
C THR A 57 8.96 -14.63 -18.90
N LYS A 58 7.92 -14.97 -19.67
CA LYS A 58 8.02 -15.37 -21.09
C LYS A 58 7.80 -14.21 -22.06
N GLY A 59 7.63 -12.98 -21.56
CA GLY A 59 7.43 -11.80 -22.38
C GLY A 59 8.70 -11.33 -23.11
N VAL A 60 8.54 -10.39 -24.03
CA VAL A 60 9.64 -9.73 -24.74
C VAL A 60 10.46 -8.87 -23.79
N ASP A 61 11.79 -9.08 -23.79
CA ASP A 61 12.70 -8.35 -22.89
C ASP A 61 12.60 -6.84 -23.08
N GLN A 62 12.68 -6.10 -21.97
CA GLN A 62 12.62 -4.65 -21.95
C GLN A 62 13.96 -4.12 -21.40
N PRO A 63 15.00 -4.02 -22.24
CA PRO A 63 16.32 -3.62 -21.77
C PRO A 63 16.37 -2.15 -21.35
N ASN A 64 15.51 -1.30 -21.91
CA ASN A 64 15.50 0.14 -21.67
C ASN A 64 14.09 0.61 -21.28
N ALA A 65 14.04 1.72 -20.53
CA ALA A 65 12.80 2.42 -20.23
C ALA A 65 13.00 3.93 -20.40
N THR A 66 11.91 4.61 -20.74
CA THR A 66 11.87 6.04 -21.03
C THR A 66 10.94 6.73 -20.03
N LEU A 67 11.48 7.65 -19.22
CA LEU A 67 10.69 8.50 -18.33
C LEU A 67 10.66 9.93 -18.83
N ASP A 68 9.48 10.54 -18.81
CA ASP A 68 9.27 11.99 -18.98
C ASP A 68 9.10 12.65 -17.61
N PHE A 69 9.96 13.59 -17.27
CA PHE A 69 9.98 14.32 -16.00
C PHE A 69 9.02 15.52 -15.97
N GLY A 70 8.25 15.76 -17.04
CA GLY A 70 7.13 16.70 -17.03
C GLY A 70 7.55 18.16 -16.90
N VAL A 71 8.70 18.55 -17.47
CA VAL A 71 9.16 19.95 -17.55
C VAL A 71 8.94 20.51 -18.94
N ASN A 72 8.42 21.74 -19.09
CA ASN A 72 8.21 22.37 -20.40
C ASN A 72 9.48 23.10 -20.90
N GLN A 73 10.59 22.39 -21.18
CA GLN A 73 11.81 23.02 -21.72
C GLN A 73 12.40 22.29 -22.93
N ALA A 74 13.07 23.06 -23.80
CA ALA A 74 13.56 22.68 -25.13
C ALA A 74 14.74 21.68 -25.16
N ASN A 75 15.15 21.08 -24.04
CA ASN A 75 16.13 20.00 -23.97
C ASN A 75 15.85 19.06 -22.78
N SER A 76 15.78 17.74 -23.08
CA SER A 76 15.62 16.59 -22.17
C SER A 76 14.60 16.77 -21.03
N THR A 77 13.32 16.74 -21.39
CA THR A 77 12.25 16.34 -20.46
C THR A 77 12.22 14.82 -20.28
N VAL A 78 12.82 14.10 -21.23
CA VAL A 78 12.84 12.64 -21.29
C VAL A 78 14.26 12.13 -21.09
N GLN A 79 14.40 11.07 -20.29
CA GLN A 79 15.62 10.25 -20.23
C GLN A 79 15.29 8.80 -20.59
N VAL A 80 16.26 8.14 -21.23
CA VAL A 80 16.24 6.70 -21.47
C VAL A 80 17.35 6.09 -20.63
N VAL A 81 17.03 5.07 -19.85
CA VAL A 81 18.04 4.32 -19.07
C VAL A 81 17.91 2.83 -19.36
N THR A 82 19.04 2.13 -19.25
CA THR A 82 19.07 0.67 -19.27
C THR A 82 18.66 0.13 -17.90
N ARG A 83 17.99 -1.02 -17.90
CA ARG A 83 17.57 -1.73 -16.69
C ARG A 83 18.74 -1.97 -15.75
N ASP A 84 18.54 -1.77 -14.45
CA ASP A 84 19.59 -1.82 -13.43
C ASP A 84 20.27 -3.21 -13.33
N ARG A 85 19.51 -4.27 -13.59
CA ARG A 85 19.94 -5.68 -13.56
C ARG A 85 19.01 -6.55 -14.41
N ALA A 86 19.31 -7.83 -14.56
CA ALA A 86 18.38 -8.78 -15.17
C ALA A 86 17.05 -8.85 -14.40
N GLY A 87 15.96 -9.16 -15.10
CA GLY A 87 14.66 -9.40 -14.49
C GLY A 87 14.76 -10.44 -13.37
N THR A 88 14.06 -10.19 -12.26
CA THR A 88 14.06 -11.09 -11.10
C THR A 88 12.69 -11.74 -10.97
N ALA A 89 12.63 -13.06 -11.03
CA ALA A 89 11.37 -13.79 -10.83
C ALA A 89 10.82 -13.56 -9.42
N VAL A 90 9.54 -13.22 -9.33
CA VAL A 90 8.83 -12.93 -8.07
C VAL A 90 7.67 -13.90 -7.81
N GLY A 91 7.55 -14.96 -8.63
CA GLY A 91 6.51 -15.99 -8.51
C GLY A 91 5.42 -15.87 -9.57
N ASN A 92 4.61 -16.92 -9.73
CA ASN A 92 3.44 -16.96 -10.62
C ASN A 92 3.72 -16.54 -12.08
N ASP A 93 4.90 -16.89 -12.61
CA ASP A 93 5.37 -16.52 -13.94
C ASP A 93 5.57 -15.01 -14.15
N ILE A 94 5.82 -14.27 -13.07
CA ILE A 94 6.05 -12.83 -13.08
C ILE A 94 7.50 -12.54 -12.69
N GLU A 95 8.12 -11.59 -13.38
CA GLU A 95 9.37 -10.98 -12.97
C GLU A 95 9.25 -9.47 -12.79
N VAL A 96 10.09 -8.93 -11.92
CA VAL A 96 10.22 -7.50 -11.66
C VAL A 96 11.42 -6.93 -12.41
N LEU A 97 11.19 -5.80 -13.07
CA LEU A 97 12.20 -4.97 -13.73
C LEU A 97 12.30 -3.64 -12.99
N VAL A 98 13.53 -3.18 -12.74
CA VAL A 98 13.81 -1.95 -12.00
C VAL A 98 14.74 -1.07 -12.84
N TYR A 99 14.39 0.20 -12.94
CA TYR A 99 15.14 1.23 -13.64
C TYR A 99 15.31 2.44 -12.74
N THR A 100 16.55 2.86 -12.54
CA THR A 100 16.89 4.03 -11.73
C THR A 100 17.26 5.21 -12.61
N PHE A 101 16.57 6.33 -12.42
CA PHE A 101 16.84 7.59 -13.10
C PHE A 101 17.26 8.65 -12.10
N ARG A 102 18.20 9.52 -12.48
CA ARG A 102 18.57 10.70 -11.70
C ARG A 102 18.23 11.96 -12.47
N TYR A 103 17.46 12.84 -11.84
CA TYR A 103 17.02 14.08 -12.47
C TYR A 103 17.04 15.22 -11.47
N THR A 104 17.48 16.40 -11.93
CA THR A 104 17.53 17.62 -11.13
C THR A 104 16.58 18.65 -11.72
N TYR A 105 15.58 19.05 -10.95
CA TYR A 105 14.59 20.04 -11.40
C TYR A 105 15.15 21.47 -11.36
N PRO A 106 14.63 22.38 -12.22
CA PRO A 106 15.11 23.76 -12.27
C PRO A 106 14.71 24.58 -11.05
N GLY A 107 13.74 24.13 -10.25
CA GLY A 107 13.26 24.88 -9.10
C GLY A 107 12.17 24.16 -8.30
N GLN A 108 11.53 24.93 -7.43
CA GLN A 108 10.33 24.50 -6.71
C GLN A 108 9.13 24.42 -7.67
N GLY A 109 8.21 23.51 -7.38
CA GLY A 109 7.02 23.33 -8.20
C GLY A 109 6.35 21.99 -7.99
N ARG A 110 5.24 21.83 -8.70
CA ARG A 110 4.54 20.56 -8.86
C ARG A 110 5.03 19.90 -10.14
N TYR A 111 5.49 18.67 -10.05
CA TYR A 111 5.98 17.90 -11.18
C TYR A 111 5.21 16.59 -11.32
N VAL A 112 5.01 16.15 -12.57
CA VAL A 112 4.33 14.89 -12.89
C VAL A 112 5.27 14.09 -13.79
N VAL A 113 5.82 13.02 -13.23
CA VAL A 113 6.69 12.08 -13.96
C VAL A 113 5.84 11.00 -14.59
N LYS A 114 6.12 10.68 -15.86
CA LYS A 114 5.27 9.84 -16.69
C LYS A 114 6.08 8.72 -17.32
N PHE A 115 5.44 7.58 -17.43
CA PHE A 115 5.91 6.44 -18.21
C PHE A 115 4.78 6.02 -19.16
N THR A 116 5.10 5.83 -20.44
CA THR A 116 4.14 5.32 -21.44
C THR A 116 4.81 4.27 -22.29
N GLU A 117 4.15 3.14 -22.47
CA GLU A 117 4.66 2.03 -23.28
C GLU A 117 3.50 1.30 -23.97
N GLU A 118 3.62 1.00 -25.26
CA GLU A 118 2.54 0.42 -26.07
C GLU A 118 2.46 -1.11 -25.90
N ASN A 119 2.28 -1.60 -24.67
CA ASN A 119 2.48 -3.01 -24.38
C ASN A 119 1.72 -3.54 -23.14
N ARG A 120 0.39 -3.44 -23.14
CA ARG A 120 -0.41 -4.22 -22.18
C ARG A 120 -0.58 -5.66 -22.67
N ASN A 121 -0.81 -6.57 -21.73
CA ASN A 121 -1.17 -7.95 -22.06
C ASN A 121 -2.40 -8.02 -22.98
N ALA A 122 -2.31 -8.87 -24.00
CA ALA A 122 -3.43 -9.15 -24.88
C ALA A 122 -4.54 -9.92 -24.13
N GLY A 123 -5.79 -9.57 -24.38
CA GLY A 123 -6.93 -10.31 -23.86
C GLY A 123 -7.36 -9.96 -22.44
N VAL A 124 -6.99 -8.78 -21.95
CA VAL A 124 -7.59 -8.23 -20.73
C VAL A 124 -9.09 -8.01 -20.96
N VAL A 125 -9.93 -8.57 -20.10
CA VAL A 125 -11.36 -8.73 -20.37
C VAL A 125 -12.21 -7.52 -20.00
N ASN A 126 -11.67 -6.57 -19.24
CA ASN A 126 -12.38 -5.39 -18.74
C ASN A 126 -11.97 -4.08 -19.44
N MET A 127 -11.52 -4.17 -20.70
CA MET A 127 -11.22 -3.03 -21.57
C MET A 127 -11.30 -3.42 -23.06
N PHE A 128 -11.34 -2.42 -23.94
CA PHE A 128 -11.32 -2.65 -25.39
C PHE A 128 -9.88 -2.79 -25.94
N GLN A 129 -9.65 -3.77 -26.82
CA GLN A 129 -8.38 -3.97 -27.55
C GLN A 129 -7.12 -3.77 -26.69
N SER A 130 -7.00 -4.52 -25.59
CA SER A 130 -5.94 -4.33 -24.59
C SER A 130 -4.53 -4.35 -25.18
N VAL A 131 -4.25 -5.19 -26.18
CA VAL A 131 -2.94 -5.28 -26.85
C VAL A 131 -2.54 -3.99 -27.55
N ASN A 132 -3.50 -3.20 -28.04
CA ASN A 132 -3.27 -1.91 -28.71
C ASN A 132 -3.47 -0.72 -27.75
N THR A 133 -3.69 -1.00 -26.46
CA THR A 133 -3.90 0.02 -25.45
C THR A 133 -2.61 0.20 -24.67
N ALA A 134 -2.02 1.38 -24.75
CA ALA A 134 -0.79 1.67 -24.03
C ALA A 134 -0.95 1.58 -22.50
N PHE A 135 0.14 1.20 -21.85
CA PHE A 135 0.33 1.22 -20.41
C PHE A 135 0.88 2.58 -20.01
N HIS A 136 0.19 3.28 -19.10
CA HIS A 136 0.56 4.64 -18.72
C HIS A 136 0.54 4.83 -17.20
N LEU A 137 1.64 5.37 -16.66
CA LEU A 137 1.83 5.68 -15.26
C LEU A 137 2.09 7.17 -15.08
N GLU A 138 1.64 7.69 -13.93
CA GLU A 138 1.89 9.07 -13.50
C GLU A 138 2.23 9.06 -12.01
N THR A 139 3.30 9.75 -11.65
CA THR A 139 3.62 10.07 -10.25
C THR A 139 3.78 11.57 -10.12
N GLU A 140 3.00 12.15 -9.23
CA GLU A 140 3.02 13.57 -8.89
C GLU A 140 3.78 13.76 -7.59
N PHE A 141 4.58 14.82 -7.50
CA PHE A 141 5.20 15.23 -6.25
C PHE A 141 5.48 16.73 -6.25
N TYR A 142 5.63 17.29 -5.05
CA TYR A 142 5.83 18.71 -4.83
C TYR A 142 7.24 18.96 -4.27
N ILE A 143 7.99 19.83 -4.95
CA ILE A 143 9.25 20.36 -4.46
C ILE A 143 8.95 21.72 -3.84
N SER A 144 9.02 21.81 -2.51
CA SER A 144 8.81 23.06 -1.78
C SER A 144 9.70 23.17 -0.56
N ALA A 145 10.33 24.33 -0.37
CA ALA A 145 11.09 24.61 0.84
C ALA A 145 10.21 24.62 2.11
N SER A 146 8.92 24.97 1.99
CA SER A 146 7.99 25.00 3.13
C SER A 146 7.51 23.62 3.58
N LEU A 147 7.56 22.63 2.69
CA LEU A 147 7.18 21.24 2.98
C LEU A 147 8.39 20.41 3.49
N GLY A 148 9.62 20.84 3.17
CA GLY A 148 10.84 20.17 3.57
C GLY A 148 11.21 19.01 2.64
N LEU A 149 11.80 17.94 3.19
CA LEU A 149 12.10 16.72 2.45
C LEU A 149 10.80 16.06 1.99
N ASN A 150 10.74 15.62 0.75
CA ASN A 150 9.55 14.96 0.19
C ASN A 150 9.98 13.77 -0.66
N ASN A 151 9.84 12.56 -0.12
CA ASN A 151 9.93 11.30 -0.82
C ASN A 151 8.51 10.83 -1.15
N SER A 152 8.35 10.01 -2.19
CA SER A 152 7.08 9.38 -2.48
C SER A 152 6.91 8.09 -1.68
N VAL A 153 5.67 7.68 -1.53
CA VAL A 153 5.25 6.40 -0.98
C VAL A 153 5.94 5.22 -1.68
N VAL A 154 6.36 4.25 -0.87
CA VAL A 154 6.96 2.99 -1.32
C VAL A 154 5.92 1.88 -1.21
N LEU A 155 5.73 1.11 -2.29
CA LEU A 155 4.82 -0.04 -2.32
C LEU A 155 5.64 -1.34 -2.26
N ARG A 156 5.50 -2.10 -1.16
CA ARG A 156 6.36 -3.25 -0.88
C ARG A 156 5.79 -4.60 -1.30
N ASN A 157 4.46 -4.70 -1.47
CA ASN A 157 3.84 -5.96 -1.89
C ASN A 157 3.74 -6.03 -3.43
N PRO A 158 4.43 -6.98 -4.10
CA PRO A 158 4.33 -7.16 -5.54
C PRO A 158 2.95 -7.72 -5.95
N PRO A 159 2.45 -7.44 -7.17
CA PRO A 159 1.09 -7.77 -7.58
C PRO A 159 1.07 -9.14 -8.25
N ILE A 160 1.38 -10.19 -7.48
CA ILE A 160 1.60 -11.55 -8.02
C ILE A 160 0.46 -12.52 -7.73
N ASP A 161 -0.43 -12.16 -6.80
CA ASP A 161 -1.47 -13.05 -6.31
C ASP A 161 -2.51 -13.33 -7.41
N ARG A 162 -2.95 -14.58 -7.50
CA ARG A 162 -3.99 -15.00 -8.44
C ARG A 162 -5.34 -15.04 -7.73
N ALA A 163 -6.37 -14.60 -8.43
CA ALA A 163 -7.75 -14.69 -8.00
C ALA A 163 -8.40 -15.96 -8.55
N THR A 164 -9.43 -16.45 -7.86
CA THR A 164 -10.23 -17.59 -8.29
C THR A 164 -11.67 -17.16 -8.47
N VAL A 165 -12.32 -17.69 -9.49
CA VAL A 165 -13.76 -17.48 -9.72
C VAL A 165 -14.55 -17.77 -8.44
N GLY A 166 -15.35 -16.80 -8.00
CA GLY A 166 -16.26 -16.95 -6.86
C GLY A 166 -15.62 -17.04 -5.47
N GLN A 167 -14.30 -16.92 -5.35
CA GLN A 167 -13.63 -16.84 -4.04
C GLN A 167 -13.11 -15.43 -3.80
N LYS A 168 -13.29 -14.90 -2.59
CA LYS A 168 -12.81 -13.56 -2.24
C LYS A 168 -11.30 -13.45 -2.46
N PHE A 169 -10.90 -12.40 -3.15
CA PHE A 169 -9.51 -12.04 -3.40
C PHE A 169 -9.22 -10.69 -2.74
N CYS A 170 -8.13 -10.58 -1.98
CA CYS A 170 -7.68 -9.31 -1.45
C CYS A 170 -6.19 -9.11 -1.72
N HIS A 171 -5.82 -7.89 -2.10
CA HIS A 171 -4.46 -7.44 -2.27
C HIS A 171 -4.27 -6.10 -1.54
N ASN A 172 -3.16 -5.93 -0.85
CA ASN A 172 -2.76 -4.66 -0.27
C ASN A 172 -1.35 -4.33 -0.79
N PRO A 173 -1.09 -3.12 -1.31
CA PRO A 173 0.24 -2.78 -1.84
C PRO A 173 1.33 -2.63 -0.77
N SER A 174 0.97 -2.72 0.51
CA SER A 174 1.83 -2.46 1.67
C SER A 174 2.56 -1.12 1.53
N ALA A 175 1.75 -0.09 1.26
CA ALA A 175 2.22 1.26 1.03
C ALA A 175 2.73 1.90 2.33
N PHE A 176 3.86 2.59 2.24
CA PHE A 176 4.45 3.32 3.36
C PHE A 176 5.13 4.58 2.87
N ASP A 177 4.87 5.70 3.56
CA ASP A 177 5.57 6.95 3.34
C ASP A 177 6.80 7.09 4.25
N PRO A 178 8.02 7.22 3.69
CA PRO A 178 9.26 7.38 4.46
C PRO A 178 9.34 8.65 5.32
N ASP A 179 8.61 9.70 4.96
CA ASP A 179 8.64 10.99 5.66
C ASP A 179 7.61 11.08 6.80
N GLY A 180 6.74 10.07 6.92
CA GLY A 180 5.69 10.01 7.94
C GLY A 180 4.40 10.74 7.54
N ASP A 181 4.21 11.03 6.26
CA ASP A 181 2.96 11.58 5.73
C ASP A 181 1.82 10.57 5.80
N SER A 182 0.61 11.12 5.92
CA SER A 182 -0.60 10.30 5.90
C SER A 182 -0.96 9.90 4.47
N LEU A 183 -1.45 8.69 4.31
CA LEU A 183 -1.77 8.10 3.00
C LEU A 183 -3.28 7.94 2.86
N SER A 184 -3.78 8.19 1.66
CA SER A 184 -5.16 7.83 1.29
C SER A 184 -5.17 7.07 -0.04
N PHE A 185 -6.11 6.13 -0.16
CA PHE A 185 -6.18 5.21 -1.30
C PHE A 185 -7.48 5.37 -2.07
N ARG A 186 -7.41 5.31 -3.40
CA ARG A 186 -8.61 5.34 -4.25
C ARG A 186 -8.43 4.57 -5.55
N LEU A 187 -9.48 3.86 -5.96
CA LEU A 187 -9.55 3.25 -7.28
C LEU A 187 -9.67 4.35 -8.33
N VAL A 188 -9.00 4.14 -9.46
CA VAL A 188 -9.08 5.02 -10.62
C VAL A 188 -9.18 4.19 -11.89
N THR A 189 -9.66 4.81 -12.97
CA THR A 189 -9.57 4.20 -14.28
C THR A 189 -8.11 4.19 -14.76
N PRO A 190 -7.61 3.06 -15.30
CA PRO A 190 -6.33 3.00 -15.98
C PRO A 190 -6.23 4.06 -17.08
N LEU A 191 -5.02 4.58 -17.30
CA LEU A 191 -4.76 5.53 -18.38
C LEU A 191 -4.16 4.81 -19.59
N SER A 192 -4.48 5.31 -20.78
CA SER A 192 -3.79 4.94 -22.03
C SER A 192 -2.74 5.96 -22.44
N LYS A 193 -2.88 7.21 -21.98
CA LYS A 193 -1.90 8.30 -22.09
C LYS A 193 -2.31 9.42 -21.13
N GLU A 194 -1.50 10.46 -21.05
CA GLU A 194 -1.80 11.65 -20.24
C GLU A 194 -3.20 12.18 -20.54
N GLY A 195 -4.00 12.35 -19.49
CA GLY A 195 -5.36 12.88 -19.57
C GLY A 195 -6.39 11.97 -20.28
N GLN A 196 -6.01 10.76 -20.72
CA GLN A 196 -6.92 9.85 -21.42
C GLN A 196 -7.02 8.50 -20.68
N VAL A 197 -8.24 8.19 -20.24
CA VAL A 197 -8.60 6.88 -19.67
C VAL A 197 -8.69 5.80 -20.74
N VAL A 198 -8.47 4.55 -20.33
CA VAL A 198 -8.63 3.38 -21.20
C VAL A 198 -10.08 3.25 -21.68
N THR A 199 -10.25 3.07 -22.99
CA THR A 199 -11.55 2.93 -23.66
C THR A 199 -12.32 1.70 -23.19
N SER A 200 -13.61 1.87 -22.91
CA SER A 200 -14.53 0.82 -22.48
C SER A 200 -14.08 0.06 -21.23
N TYR A 201 -13.31 0.72 -20.34
CA TYR A 201 -12.95 0.13 -19.06
C TYR A 201 -14.19 -0.15 -18.22
N GLN A 202 -14.25 -1.35 -17.64
CA GLN A 202 -15.26 -1.74 -16.67
C GLN A 202 -14.58 -2.09 -15.35
N VAL A 203 -15.19 -1.64 -14.25
CA VAL A 203 -14.74 -2.06 -12.91
C VAL A 203 -14.91 -3.59 -12.81
N PRO A 204 -13.98 -4.34 -12.19
CA PRO A 204 -13.99 -5.81 -12.24
C PRO A 204 -15.32 -6.48 -11.87
N ASN A 205 -16.02 -5.98 -10.86
CA ASN A 205 -17.33 -6.52 -10.43
C ASN A 205 -18.52 -6.15 -11.34
N GLN A 206 -18.29 -5.48 -12.47
CA GLN A 206 -19.31 -5.14 -13.47
C GLN A 206 -19.17 -5.93 -14.77
N VAL A 207 -18.08 -6.67 -14.94
CA VAL A 207 -17.82 -7.46 -16.15
C VAL A 207 -18.72 -8.70 -16.14
N LEU A 208 -19.57 -8.84 -17.15
CA LEU A 208 -20.49 -9.97 -17.27
C LEU A 208 -19.81 -11.21 -17.89
N PRO A 209 -20.20 -12.43 -17.48
CA PRO A 209 -21.10 -12.74 -16.37
C PRO A 209 -20.46 -12.43 -15.00
N LEU A 210 -21.29 -12.05 -14.04
CA LEU A 210 -20.86 -11.76 -12.67
C LEU A 210 -20.42 -13.03 -11.93
N GLY A 211 -19.49 -12.88 -10.98
CA GLY A 211 -19.13 -13.94 -10.05
C GLY A 211 -20.19 -14.13 -8.96
N THR A 212 -20.26 -15.33 -8.41
CA THR A 212 -21.07 -15.64 -7.22
C THR A 212 -20.21 -15.42 -5.97
N PRO A 213 -20.62 -14.57 -5.02
CA PRO A 213 -19.88 -14.38 -3.77
C PRO A 213 -19.64 -15.67 -3.01
N GLU A 214 -18.53 -15.73 -2.28
CA GLU A 214 -18.13 -16.92 -1.52
C GLU A 214 -19.16 -17.26 -0.42
N SER A 215 -19.84 -16.24 0.12
CA SER A 215 -20.95 -16.41 1.06
C SER A 215 -22.18 -17.09 0.44
N GLY A 216 -22.22 -17.24 -0.88
CA GLY A 216 -23.36 -17.77 -1.64
C GLY A 216 -24.52 -16.78 -1.80
N SER A 217 -24.39 -15.54 -1.32
CA SER A 217 -25.46 -14.53 -1.38
C SER A 217 -24.92 -13.11 -1.56
N GLY A 218 -25.76 -12.22 -2.09
CA GLY A 218 -25.40 -10.83 -2.36
C GLY A 218 -24.85 -10.60 -3.79
N ALA A 219 -24.46 -9.35 -4.06
CA ALA A 219 -23.87 -8.93 -5.32
C ALA A 219 -22.33 -8.92 -5.22
N PRO A 220 -21.59 -9.15 -6.32
CA PRO A 220 -20.14 -9.04 -6.33
C PRO A 220 -19.70 -7.62 -5.99
N THR A 221 -18.65 -7.49 -5.19
CA THR A 221 -18.08 -6.18 -4.81
C THR A 221 -16.62 -6.07 -5.23
N PHE A 222 -16.21 -4.85 -5.58
CA PHE A 222 -14.82 -4.53 -5.83
C PHE A 222 -14.51 -3.17 -5.20
N THR A 223 -13.73 -3.18 -4.12
CA THR A 223 -13.53 -1.99 -3.27
C THR A 223 -12.07 -1.81 -2.91
N ILE A 224 -11.67 -0.57 -2.65
CA ILE A 224 -10.42 -0.25 -1.94
C ILE A 224 -10.76 0.43 -0.61
N ASN A 225 -10.12 0.01 0.48
CA ASN A 225 -10.23 0.74 1.74
C ASN A 225 -9.40 2.02 1.65
N PRO A 226 -9.99 3.22 1.85
CA PRO A 226 -9.29 4.49 1.65
C PRO A 226 -8.22 4.80 2.71
N VAL A 227 -8.19 4.04 3.81
CA VAL A 227 -7.23 4.22 4.92
C VAL A 227 -6.15 3.14 4.89
N THR A 228 -6.52 1.88 4.66
CA THR A 228 -5.56 0.75 4.72
C THR A 228 -4.97 0.39 3.36
N GLY A 229 -5.66 0.71 2.27
CA GLY A 229 -5.27 0.30 0.92
C GLY A 229 -5.65 -1.14 0.56
N ASP A 230 -6.48 -1.81 1.38
CA ASP A 230 -6.97 -3.16 1.07
C ASP A 230 -7.89 -3.12 -0.15
N ILE A 231 -7.44 -3.70 -1.27
CA ILE A 231 -8.22 -3.90 -2.48
C ILE A 231 -8.83 -5.30 -2.40
N CYS A 232 -10.15 -5.38 -2.26
CA CYS A 232 -10.86 -6.65 -2.17
C CYS A 232 -11.88 -6.79 -3.30
N TRP A 233 -11.81 -7.94 -3.97
CA TRP A 233 -12.79 -8.42 -4.92
C TRP A 233 -13.54 -9.60 -4.29
N ASP A 234 -14.76 -9.33 -3.82
CA ASP A 234 -15.65 -10.40 -3.38
C ASP A 234 -16.45 -10.88 -4.60
N ALA A 235 -16.13 -12.09 -5.06
CA ALA A 235 -16.61 -12.76 -6.27
C ALA A 235 -15.96 -12.34 -7.62
N PRO A 236 -14.70 -12.71 -7.88
CA PRO A 236 -14.15 -12.69 -9.23
C PRO A 236 -15.05 -13.41 -10.24
N GLY A 237 -15.35 -12.72 -11.35
CA GLY A 237 -16.27 -13.20 -12.38
C GLY A 237 -15.62 -14.21 -13.33
N PRO A 238 -16.38 -15.17 -13.91
CA PRO A 238 -15.83 -16.22 -14.76
C PRO A 238 -15.60 -15.79 -16.21
N ARG A 239 -15.68 -14.51 -16.57
CA ARG A 239 -15.53 -14.09 -17.98
C ARG A 239 -14.16 -14.50 -18.56
N LYS A 240 -14.14 -15.12 -19.75
CA LYS A 240 -12.93 -15.37 -20.55
C LYS A 240 -12.73 -14.37 -21.67
N ARG A 241 -11.49 -14.32 -22.18
CA ARG A 241 -11.06 -13.52 -23.34
C ARG A 241 -11.91 -13.77 -24.59
N ASP A 242 -12.25 -15.02 -24.87
CA ASP A 242 -13.00 -15.45 -26.06
C ASP A 242 -14.52 -15.22 -25.94
N GLY A 243 -14.99 -14.62 -24.84
CA GLY A 243 -16.40 -14.45 -24.55
C GLY A 243 -17.05 -15.62 -23.80
N GLY A 244 -16.31 -16.72 -23.58
CA GLY A 244 -16.75 -17.86 -22.80
C GLY A 244 -16.65 -17.64 -21.28
N VAL A 245 -16.76 -18.75 -20.55
CA VAL A 245 -16.62 -18.80 -19.09
C VAL A 245 -15.44 -19.66 -18.66
N ILE A 246 -14.79 -19.26 -17.57
CA ILE A 246 -13.71 -19.97 -16.89
C ILE A 246 -14.34 -21.18 -16.21
N ALA A 247 -14.09 -22.37 -16.76
CA ALA A 247 -14.69 -23.62 -16.30
C ALA A 247 -13.68 -24.78 -16.20
N GLY A 248 -12.50 -24.64 -16.80
CA GLY A 248 -11.45 -25.67 -16.79
C GLY A 248 -10.12 -25.18 -16.21
N PRO A 249 -9.22 -26.12 -15.85
CA PRO A 249 -7.94 -25.82 -15.18
C PRO A 249 -6.99 -24.92 -16.00
N ASP A 250 -7.13 -24.93 -17.33
CA ASP A 250 -6.32 -24.10 -18.23
C ASP A 250 -6.98 -22.74 -18.55
N ASP A 251 -8.23 -22.53 -18.10
CA ASP A 251 -8.95 -21.29 -18.34
C ASP A 251 -8.48 -20.17 -17.39
N PHE A 252 -8.27 -18.99 -17.96
CA PHE A 252 -7.97 -17.79 -17.20
C PHE A 252 -8.45 -16.53 -17.92
N ALA A 253 -8.49 -15.43 -17.17
CA ALA A 253 -8.67 -14.09 -17.70
C ALA A 253 -7.82 -13.10 -16.92
N GLU A 254 -7.41 -12.04 -17.60
CA GLU A 254 -6.71 -10.91 -16.99
C GLU A 254 -7.69 -9.75 -16.82
N TYR A 255 -7.72 -9.17 -15.62
CA TYR A 255 -8.48 -7.96 -15.32
C TYR A 255 -7.50 -6.87 -14.93
N ASN A 256 -7.54 -5.73 -15.59
CA ASN A 256 -6.71 -4.60 -15.22
C ASN A 256 -7.41 -3.75 -14.17
N ILE A 257 -6.65 -3.20 -13.24
CA ILE A 257 -7.11 -2.22 -12.26
C ILE A 257 -6.05 -1.12 -12.14
N ALA A 258 -6.46 0.04 -11.66
CA ALA A 258 -5.53 1.07 -11.24
C ALA A 258 -6.01 1.71 -9.95
N PHE A 259 -5.07 2.16 -9.15
CA PHE A 259 -5.34 2.94 -7.95
C PHE A 259 -4.27 4.02 -7.77
N VAL A 260 -4.61 5.03 -6.98
CA VAL A 260 -3.70 6.10 -6.58
C VAL A 260 -3.55 6.07 -5.08
N VAL A 261 -2.32 6.25 -4.63
CA VAL A 261 -1.98 6.53 -3.24
C VAL A 261 -1.61 8.01 -3.17
N ASP A 262 -2.44 8.81 -2.52
CA ASP A 262 -2.20 10.24 -2.29
C ASP A 262 -1.51 10.44 -0.93
N GLU A 263 -0.55 11.36 -0.89
CA GLU A 263 0.29 11.66 0.28
C GLU A 263 -0.07 13.03 0.85
N TRP A 264 -0.28 13.09 2.16
CA TRP A 264 -0.82 14.25 2.86
C TRP A 264 0.06 14.62 4.05
N ARG A 265 0.69 15.78 3.95
CA ARG A 265 1.56 16.33 4.97
C ARG A 265 0.80 17.26 5.90
N LYS A 266 0.93 17.01 7.21
CA LYS A 266 0.42 17.93 8.22
C LYS A 266 1.27 19.20 8.22
N THR A 267 0.65 20.34 7.99
CA THR A 267 1.29 21.66 8.05
C THR A 267 0.72 22.47 9.22
N ALA A 268 1.17 23.72 9.38
CA ALA A 268 0.63 24.62 10.42
C ALA A 268 -0.84 25.02 10.20
N GLY A 269 -1.36 24.83 8.97
CA GLY A 269 -2.76 25.07 8.65
C GLY A 269 -3.71 24.03 9.25
N PRO A 270 -5.03 24.30 9.20
CA PRO A 270 -6.04 23.38 9.76
C PRO A 270 -6.13 22.06 8.99
N GLU A 271 -5.86 22.09 7.68
CA GLU A 271 -5.96 20.94 6.78
C GLU A 271 -4.57 20.45 6.35
N PRO A 272 -4.36 19.13 6.21
CA PRO A 272 -3.14 18.60 5.62
C PRO A 272 -3.06 18.97 4.13
N GLN A 273 -1.84 19.20 3.65
CA GLN A 273 -1.59 19.54 2.25
C GLN A 273 -1.21 18.28 1.47
N LYS A 274 -1.75 18.09 0.28
CA LYS A 274 -1.29 17.03 -0.62
C LYS A 274 0.13 17.36 -1.09
N VAL A 275 1.05 16.41 -0.96
CA VAL A 275 2.48 16.58 -1.28
C VAL A 275 3.00 15.59 -2.34
N GLY A 276 2.17 14.64 -2.72
CA GLY A 276 2.49 13.69 -3.78
C GLY A 276 1.37 12.71 -4.04
N SER A 277 1.51 11.95 -5.12
CA SER A 277 0.72 10.76 -5.35
C SER A 277 1.40 9.81 -6.32
N VAL A 278 1.32 8.52 -6.02
CA VAL A 278 1.81 7.43 -6.88
C VAL A 278 0.62 6.67 -7.45
N ARG A 279 0.57 6.54 -8.78
CA ARG A 279 -0.37 5.64 -9.46
C ARG A 279 0.25 4.25 -9.63
N ARG A 280 -0.48 3.21 -9.22
CA ARG A 280 -0.17 1.84 -9.61
C ARG A 280 -1.24 1.34 -10.57
N ASP A 281 -0.78 0.80 -11.68
CA ASP A 281 -1.59 0.07 -12.65
C ASP A 281 -1.16 -1.40 -12.57
N MET A 282 -2.12 -2.33 -12.47
CA MET A 282 -1.83 -3.75 -12.33
C MET A 282 -2.93 -4.65 -12.89
N GLN A 283 -2.55 -5.89 -13.20
CA GLN A 283 -3.46 -6.95 -13.63
C GLN A 283 -3.68 -7.97 -12.53
N ILE A 284 -4.91 -8.46 -12.43
CA ILE A 284 -5.33 -9.59 -11.60
C ILE A 284 -5.66 -10.74 -12.56
N THR A 285 -4.96 -11.86 -12.41
CA THR A 285 -5.31 -13.09 -13.13
C THR A 285 -6.40 -13.81 -12.36
N VAL A 286 -7.55 -14.02 -13.00
CA VAL A 286 -8.64 -14.86 -12.50
C VAL A 286 -8.55 -16.23 -13.18
N ARG A 287 -8.55 -17.30 -12.39
CA ARG A 287 -8.48 -18.69 -12.89
C ARG A 287 -9.58 -19.57 -12.32
N TYR A 288 -9.77 -20.72 -12.96
CA TYR A 288 -10.42 -21.85 -12.31
C TYR A 288 -9.47 -22.45 -11.28
N ASN A 289 -9.95 -22.66 -10.06
CA ASN A 289 -9.17 -23.33 -9.03
C ASN A 289 -10.13 -24.04 -8.05
N PRO A 290 -10.05 -25.37 -7.91
CA PRO A 290 -10.90 -26.12 -6.98
C PRO A 290 -10.43 -25.98 -5.52
N ASN A 291 -9.19 -25.57 -5.29
CA ASN A 291 -8.65 -25.29 -3.96
C ASN A 291 -9.38 -24.10 -3.33
N LYS A 292 -9.63 -24.17 -2.02
CA LYS A 292 -10.18 -23.05 -1.23
C LYS A 292 -9.04 -22.28 -0.59
N ARG A 293 -9.08 -20.95 -0.68
CA ARG A 293 -8.05 -20.12 -0.04
C ARG A 293 -7.98 -20.36 1.48
N PRO A 294 -6.82 -20.11 2.10
CA PRO A 294 -6.73 -20.11 3.55
C PRO A 294 -7.53 -18.94 4.15
N GLU A 295 -7.86 -19.05 5.43
CA GLU A 295 -8.45 -17.98 6.23
C GLU A 295 -7.42 -17.47 7.25
N LEU A 296 -7.06 -16.20 7.13
CA LEU A 296 -6.17 -15.53 8.05
C LEU A 296 -6.95 -14.99 9.26
N ILE A 297 -6.46 -15.22 10.47
CA ILE A 297 -7.04 -14.77 11.73
C ILE A 297 -6.03 -13.84 12.41
N ILE A 298 -6.33 -12.55 12.41
CA ILE A 298 -5.54 -11.48 13.04
C ILE A 298 -6.28 -10.92 14.26
N PRO A 299 -5.56 -10.27 15.22
CA PRO A 299 -6.21 -9.50 16.27
C PRO A 299 -7.06 -8.37 15.71
N ASN A 300 -8.04 -7.92 16.49
CA ASN A 300 -8.73 -6.66 16.21
C ASN A 300 -7.75 -5.49 16.30
N ASP A 301 -8.06 -4.38 15.62
CA ASP A 301 -7.31 -3.15 15.75
C ASP A 301 -7.12 -2.78 17.22
N THR A 302 -5.89 -2.43 17.56
CA THR A 302 -5.50 -2.18 18.96
C THR A 302 -4.91 -0.81 19.12
N CYS A 303 -5.09 -0.27 20.32
CA CYS A 303 -4.29 0.84 20.77
C CYS A 303 -3.44 0.38 21.97
N ILE A 304 -2.19 0.84 22.00
CA ILE A 304 -1.22 0.55 23.06
C ILE A 304 -0.48 1.82 23.48
N VAL A 305 0.08 1.79 24.69
CA VAL A 305 0.89 2.88 25.23
C VAL A 305 2.35 2.68 24.83
N ALA A 306 3.04 3.75 24.47
CA ALA A 306 4.48 3.72 24.22
C ALA A 306 5.25 3.10 25.39
N GLY A 307 6.12 2.13 25.08
CA GLY A 307 6.84 1.32 26.06
C GLY A 307 6.27 -0.09 26.22
N THR A 308 5.07 -0.37 25.69
CA THR A 308 4.48 -1.71 25.67
C THR A 308 5.26 -2.64 24.74
N ASN A 309 5.56 -3.86 25.23
CA ASN A 309 5.93 -5.00 24.39
C ASN A 309 4.67 -5.70 23.90
N LEU A 310 4.26 -5.45 22.66
CA LEU A 310 3.06 -6.04 22.07
C LEU A 310 3.40 -7.42 21.50
N GLU A 311 2.79 -8.47 22.04
CA GLU A 311 2.93 -9.84 21.56
C GLU A 311 1.56 -10.42 21.20
N LYS A 312 1.39 -10.85 19.94
CA LYS A 312 0.14 -11.47 19.45
C LYS A 312 0.42 -12.61 18.47
N PHE A 313 -0.39 -13.65 18.55
CA PHE A 313 -0.38 -14.72 17.55
C PHE A 313 -1.23 -14.31 16.35
N ILE A 314 -0.64 -14.47 15.17
CA ILE A 314 -1.31 -14.45 13.88
C ILE A 314 -1.52 -15.89 13.47
N ARG A 315 -2.74 -16.26 13.09
CA ARG A 315 -3.10 -17.64 12.78
C ARG A 315 -3.66 -17.76 11.38
N ALA A 316 -3.53 -18.93 10.78
CA ALA A 316 -4.19 -19.23 9.52
C ALA A 316 -4.74 -20.66 9.53
N LEU A 317 -5.92 -20.83 8.96
CA LEU A 317 -6.57 -22.10 8.72
C LEU A 317 -6.70 -22.33 7.23
N ASP A 318 -6.69 -23.59 6.81
CA ASP A 318 -6.98 -23.95 5.43
C ASP A 318 -8.19 -24.89 5.41
N PRO A 319 -9.28 -24.56 4.70
CA PRO A 319 -10.47 -25.40 4.64
C PRO A 319 -10.19 -26.82 4.14
N ASP A 320 -9.27 -26.95 3.18
CA ASP A 320 -8.87 -28.23 2.58
C ASP A 320 -7.79 -28.94 3.40
N GLY A 321 -7.21 -28.27 4.41
CA GLY A 321 -6.19 -28.79 5.30
C GLY A 321 -4.78 -28.72 4.73
N HIS A 322 -4.57 -27.88 3.71
CA HIS A 322 -3.25 -27.64 3.15
C HIS A 322 -2.33 -26.90 4.15
N PRO A 323 -1.00 -27.14 4.11
CA PRO A 323 -0.05 -26.33 4.84
C PRO A 323 -0.14 -24.86 4.40
N VAL A 324 0.08 -23.93 5.33
CA VAL A 324 -0.02 -22.49 5.07
C VAL A 324 1.24 -21.77 5.53
N SER A 325 1.69 -20.80 4.74
CA SER A 325 2.72 -19.84 5.12
C SER A 325 2.09 -18.51 5.53
N ILE A 326 2.56 -17.91 6.63
CA ILE A 326 2.11 -16.62 7.13
C ILE A 326 3.26 -15.63 7.05
N GLY A 327 3.15 -14.66 6.14
CA GLY A 327 4.08 -13.55 5.98
C GLY A 327 3.50 -12.21 6.44
N SER A 328 4.34 -11.20 6.51
CA SER A 328 3.91 -9.83 6.81
C SER A 328 4.79 -8.78 6.14
N GLU A 329 4.17 -7.65 5.80
CA GLU A 329 4.83 -6.47 5.25
C GLU A 329 4.39 -5.22 6.02
N SER A 330 5.36 -4.46 6.50
CA SER A 330 5.17 -3.17 7.15
C SER A 330 6.51 -2.45 7.31
N ALA A 331 6.47 -1.13 7.42
CA ALA A 331 7.66 -0.34 7.66
C ALA A 331 8.24 -0.55 9.07
N ILE A 332 7.43 -0.98 10.04
CA ILE A 332 7.90 -1.24 11.41
C ILE A 332 8.83 -2.46 11.52
N PHE A 333 8.92 -3.31 10.48
CA PHE A 333 9.92 -4.37 10.40
C PHE A 333 11.28 -3.86 9.87
N SER A 334 11.33 -2.63 9.37
CA SER A 334 12.55 -2.06 8.80
C SER A 334 13.60 -1.85 9.88
N THR A 335 14.81 -2.35 9.61
CA THR A 335 16.00 -2.06 10.41
C THR A 335 16.80 -0.89 9.85
N ASP A 336 16.30 -0.23 8.80
CA ASP A 336 16.93 0.94 8.21
C ASP A 336 16.95 2.09 9.22
N ARG A 337 18.13 2.30 9.82
CA ARG A 337 18.37 3.35 10.80
C ARG A 337 18.31 4.76 10.22
N LYS A 338 18.34 4.92 8.90
CA LYS A 338 18.11 6.22 8.26
C LYS A 338 16.65 6.63 8.33
N LEU A 339 15.74 5.67 8.12
CA LEU A 339 14.29 5.89 8.17
C LEU A 339 13.75 5.83 9.60
N PHE A 340 14.31 4.95 10.44
CA PHE A 340 13.87 4.72 11.81
C PHE A 340 15.04 4.80 12.81
N PRO A 341 15.61 6.00 13.02
CA PRO A 341 16.73 6.16 13.93
C PRO A 341 16.30 5.86 15.37
N ASN A 342 16.98 4.87 15.98
CA ASN A 342 16.79 4.44 17.38
C ASN A 342 15.43 3.81 17.74
N GLN A 343 14.59 3.46 16.76
CA GLN A 343 13.32 2.76 17.00
C GLN A 343 13.52 1.23 16.99
N PRO A 344 12.95 0.48 17.96
CA PRO A 344 12.89 -0.98 17.88
C PRO A 344 12.00 -1.47 16.72
N ALA A 345 12.54 -2.37 15.90
CA ALA A 345 11.78 -3.02 14.83
C ALA A 345 10.88 -4.13 15.39
N ALA A 346 9.71 -4.31 14.78
CA ALA A 346 8.86 -5.47 15.01
C ALA A 346 9.49 -6.75 14.44
N THR A 347 9.02 -7.91 14.90
CA THR A 347 9.42 -9.22 14.38
C THR A 347 8.21 -10.12 14.18
N LEU A 348 8.32 -11.06 13.24
CA LEU A 348 7.37 -12.15 13.01
C LEU A 348 8.14 -13.46 13.03
N THR A 349 7.72 -14.42 13.86
CA THR A 349 8.40 -15.72 14.00
C THR A 349 7.41 -16.89 13.85
N PRO A 350 7.62 -17.83 12.91
CA PRO A 350 8.69 -17.83 11.90
C PRO A 350 8.54 -16.65 10.92
N PHE A 351 9.67 -16.14 10.44
CA PHE A 351 9.67 -15.12 9.41
C PHE A 351 9.48 -15.79 8.05
N ALA A 352 8.45 -15.37 7.32
CA ALA A 352 8.20 -15.80 5.95
C ALA A 352 7.89 -14.58 5.07
N ASN A 353 8.29 -14.64 3.81
CA ASN A 353 7.91 -13.67 2.80
C ASN A 353 7.64 -14.38 1.47
N VAL A 354 7.18 -13.63 0.48
CA VAL A 354 6.83 -14.15 -0.85
C VAL A 354 7.95 -14.99 -1.48
N THR A 355 9.22 -14.61 -1.29
CA THR A 355 10.36 -15.33 -1.90
C THR A 355 10.87 -16.50 -1.08
N LYS A 356 10.52 -16.56 0.21
CA LYS A 356 10.98 -17.55 1.19
C LYS A 356 9.81 -17.93 2.11
N PRO A 357 8.79 -18.63 1.58
CA PRO A 357 7.68 -19.09 2.40
C PRO A 357 8.15 -20.17 3.38
N VAL A 358 7.52 -20.18 4.56
CA VAL A 358 7.64 -21.24 5.56
C VAL A 358 6.25 -21.81 5.76
N TYR A 359 5.97 -22.97 5.17
CA TYR A 359 4.67 -23.64 5.26
C TYR A 359 4.57 -24.48 6.52
N GLN A 360 3.45 -24.34 7.21
CA GLN A 360 3.15 -25.04 8.47
C GLN A 360 1.84 -25.84 8.31
N PRO A 361 1.73 -27.04 8.89
CA PRO A 361 0.45 -27.75 8.92
C PRO A 361 -0.67 -26.91 9.56
N THR A 362 -1.87 -27.01 9.02
CA THR A 362 -3.08 -26.33 9.55
C THR A 362 -4.00 -27.28 10.32
N ARG A 363 -3.61 -28.55 10.48
CA ARG A 363 -4.32 -29.58 11.25
C ARG A 363 -3.34 -30.36 12.15
N PRO A 364 -3.74 -30.72 13.39
CA PRO A 364 -5.03 -30.43 14.01
C PRO A 364 -5.19 -28.99 14.51
N ASN A 365 -4.10 -28.21 14.53
CA ASN A 365 -4.09 -26.83 14.99
C ASN A 365 -3.81 -25.87 13.81
N PRO A 366 -4.33 -24.64 13.85
CA PRO A 366 -3.98 -23.60 12.87
C PRO A 366 -2.47 -23.38 12.76
N ALA A 367 -2.01 -23.04 11.56
CA ALA A 367 -0.68 -22.46 11.37
C ALA A 367 -0.58 -21.16 12.18
N GLN A 368 0.60 -20.86 12.73
CA GLN A 368 0.76 -19.68 13.58
C GLN A 368 2.13 -19.00 13.41
N SER A 369 2.11 -17.69 13.52
CA SER A 369 3.31 -16.85 13.64
C SER A 369 3.13 -15.87 14.80
N LEU A 370 4.18 -15.68 15.59
CA LEU A 370 4.20 -14.76 16.71
C LEU A 370 4.71 -13.38 16.23
N PHE A 371 3.84 -12.39 16.27
CA PHE A 371 4.19 -10.99 16.09
C PHE A 371 4.66 -10.41 17.42
N LYS A 372 5.82 -9.74 17.42
CA LYS A 372 6.35 -9.00 18.57
C LYS A 372 6.77 -7.60 18.19
N TRP A 373 6.43 -6.61 19.00
CA TRP A 373 6.88 -5.24 18.79
C TRP A 373 7.06 -4.49 20.11
N GLN A 374 8.30 -4.10 20.39
CA GLN A 374 8.63 -3.21 21.50
C GLN A 374 8.44 -1.76 21.06
N THR A 375 7.47 -1.07 21.65
CA THR A 375 7.22 0.35 21.34
C THR A 375 7.97 1.28 22.28
N ASP A 376 8.09 2.54 21.87
CA ASP A 376 8.67 3.64 22.65
C ASP A 376 8.02 4.99 22.26
N CYS A 377 8.50 6.09 22.85
CA CYS A 377 7.96 7.42 22.61
C CYS A 377 8.10 7.92 21.16
N GLN A 378 9.07 7.40 20.39
CA GLN A 378 9.25 7.79 18.99
C GLN A 378 8.18 7.19 18.09
N HIS A 379 7.51 6.13 18.54
CA HIS A 379 6.39 5.53 17.85
C HIS A 379 5.05 6.25 18.09
N VAL A 380 4.99 7.23 19.01
CA VAL A 380 3.74 7.95 19.30
C VAL A 380 3.32 8.79 18.10
N ARG A 381 2.15 8.50 17.55
CA ARG A 381 1.57 9.28 16.44
C ARG A 381 0.05 9.13 16.39
N ALA A 382 -0.61 10.09 15.75
CA ALA A 382 -2.07 10.07 15.61
C ALA A 382 -2.56 8.94 14.68
N GLN A 383 -1.84 8.72 13.57
CA GLN A 383 -2.17 7.69 12.58
C GLN A 383 -1.72 6.30 13.05
N PRO A 384 -2.58 5.27 13.04
CA PRO A 384 -2.16 3.91 13.36
C PRO A 384 -1.06 3.39 12.43
N TYR A 385 -0.25 2.45 12.91
CA TYR A 385 0.63 1.64 12.08
C TYR A 385 -0.18 0.55 11.42
N ALA A 386 -0.05 0.43 10.09
CA ALA A 386 -0.64 -0.67 9.33
C ALA A 386 0.36 -1.81 9.21
N VAL A 387 -0.07 -3.00 9.62
CA VAL A 387 0.69 -4.24 9.47
C VAL A 387 -0.10 -5.17 8.56
N VAL A 388 0.38 -5.38 7.35
CA VAL A 388 -0.27 -6.26 6.37
C VAL A 388 0.22 -7.68 6.63
N PHE A 389 -0.71 -8.61 6.82
CA PHE A 389 -0.44 -10.03 6.93
C PHE A 389 -1.00 -10.76 5.72
N ARG A 390 -0.28 -11.79 5.28
CA ARG A 390 -0.64 -12.62 4.13
C ARG A 390 -0.52 -14.09 4.52
N ALA A 391 -1.58 -14.86 4.32
CA ALA A 391 -1.56 -16.31 4.35
C ALA A 391 -1.53 -16.84 2.91
N GLU A 392 -0.71 -17.86 2.63
CA GLU A 392 -0.69 -18.60 1.36
C GLU A 392 -0.68 -20.11 1.64
N ASP A 393 -1.56 -20.85 1.01
CA ASP A 393 -1.61 -22.31 1.10
C ASP A 393 -0.58 -23.00 0.17
N ASP A 394 -0.35 -24.30 0.41
CA ASP A 394 0.47 -25.15 -0.46
C ASP A 394 -0.27 -26.46 -0.80
N PRO A 395 -1.15 -26.45 -1.81
CA PRO A 395 -1.84 -27.65 -2.26
C PRO A 395 -0.84 -28.72 -2.75
N PRO A 396 -0.86 -29.95 -2.20
CA PRO A 396 0.13 -30.98 -2.50
C PRO A 396 0.28 -31.26 -4.00
N GLY A 397 1.49 -31.04 -4.53
CA GLY A 397 1.81 -31.30 -5.93
C GLY A 397 1.16 -30.33 -6.93
N GLN A 398 0.51 -29.26 -6.47
CA GLN A 398 -0.24 -28.32 -7.30
C GLN A 398 0.14 -26.86 -7.01
N PRO A 399 1.41 -26.45 -7.19
CA PRO A 399 1.88 -25.10 -6.86
C PRO A 399 1.18 -23.99 -7.67
N GLY A 400 0.61 -24.32 -8.84
CA GLY A 400 -0.18 -23.39 -9.65
C GLY A 400 -1.58 -23.07 -9.08
N GLN A 401 -2.02 -23.80 -8.05
CA GLN A 401 -3.32 -23.66 -7.39
C GLN A 401 -3.22 -22.97 -6.02
N ARG A 402 -2.08 -22.38 -5.69
CA ARG A 402 -1.92 -21.64 -4.44
C ARG A 402 -2.82 -20.41 -4.41
N LEU A 403 -3.46 -20.20 -3.28
CA LEU A 403 -4.34 -19.06 -3.00
C LEU A 403 -3.90 -18.35 -1.74
N THR A 404 -4.43 -17.14 -1.58
CA THR A 404 -4.00 -16.24 -0.52
C THR A 404 -5.17 -15.56 0.17
N ASP A 405 -4.96 -15.21 1.44
CA ASP A 405 -5.80 -14.26 2.18
C ASP A 405 -4.91 -13.18 2.78
N THR A 406 -5.37 -11.93 2.69
CA THR A 406 -4.62 -10.74 3.12
C THR A 406 -5.49 -9.91 4.05
N LYS A 407 -4.94 -9.55 5.22
CA LYS A 407 -5.61 -8.67 6.19
C LYS A 407 -4.64 -7.65 6.76
N THR A 408 -5.14 -6.47 7.07
CA THR A 408 -4.37 -5.39 7.69
C THR A 408 -4.77 -5.23 9.15
N TRP A 409 -3.77 -5.19 10.04
CA TRP A 409 -3.95 -4.87 11.47
C TRP A 409 -3.50 -3.44 11.74
N LEU A 410 -4.39 -2.62 12.32
CA LEU A 410 -4.06 -1.25 12.74
C LEU A 410 -3.67 -1.21 14.21
N ILE A 411 -2.47 -0.67 14.48
CA ILE A 411 -1.93 -0.52 15.83
C ILE A 411 -1.68 0.97 16.10
N ARG A 412 -2.47 1.58 16.98
CA ARG A 412 -2.26 2.97 17.42
C ARG A 412 -1.36 2.99 18.64
N VAL A 413 -0.31 3.81 18.59
CA VAL A 413 0.60 4.03 19.74
C VAL A 413 0.36 5.42 20.31
N VAL A 414 -0.05 5.48 21.57
CA VAL A 414 -0.27 6.74 22.29
C VAL A 414 0.83 6.99 23.32
N GLY A 415 1.07 8.25 23.66
CA GLY A 415 2.00 8.61 24.74
C GLY A 415 1.50 8.09 26.09
N PRO A 416 2.41 7.75 27.02
CA PRO A 416 2.03 7.39 28.38
C PRO A 416 1.33 8.55 29.08
N LYS A 417 0.45 8.27 30.05
CA LYS A 417 -0.11 9.33 30.89
C LYS A 417 0.97 9.97 31.77
N PRO A 418 0.88 11.27 32.09
CA PRO A 418 1.68 11.88 33.16
C PRO A 418 1.47 11.16 34.49
N THR A 419 2.49 11.16 35.35
CA THR A 419 2.46 10.50 36.67
C THR A 419 2.74 11.49 37.80
N GLY A 420 2.48 11.07 39.04
CA GLY A 420 2.84 11.85 40.22
C GLY A 420 2.02 13.12 40.43
N LEU A 421 0.87 13.27 39.76
CA LEU A 421 -0.01 14.43 39.96
C LEU A 421 -0.44 14.51 41.44
N LYS A 422 -0.14 15.64 42.06
CA LYS A 422 -0.59 16.03 43.39
C LYS A 422 -1.26 17.39 43.29
N ALA A 423 -2.39 17.54 43.97
CA ALA A 423 -3.15 18.76 44.08
C ALA A 423 -3.20 19.17 45.55
N THR A 424 -2.64 20.34 45.88
CA THR A 424 -2.61 20.88 47.26
C THR A 424 -3.40 22.18 47.32
N PRO A 425 -4.45 22.27 48.17
CA PRO A 425 -5.24 23.49 48.27
C PRO A 425 -4.43 24.62 48.91
N ALA A 426 -4.54 25.82 48.35
CA ALA A 426 -3.93 27.05 48.86
C ALA A 426 -4.93 28.22 48.75
N GLY A 427 -5.74 28.41 49.80
CA GLY A 427 -6.82 29.41 49.80
C GLY A 427 -7.88 29.08 48.75
N LYS A 428 -8.12 29.98 47.80
CA LYS A 428 -9.02 29.77 46.64
C LYS A 428 -8.28 29.29 45.39
N THR A 429 -7.09 28.72 45.53
CA THR A 429 -6.30 28.19 44.40
C THR A 429 -5.90 26.75 44.67
N MET A 430 -5.56 26.01 43.60
CA MET A 430 -5.02 24.66 43.69
C MET A 430 -3.61 24.62 43.14
N GLN A 431 -2.65 24.21 43.97
CA GLN A 431 -1.28 23.99 43.54
C GLN A 431 -1.12 22.57 43.02
N LEU A 432 -0.82 22.45 41.73
CA LEU A 432 -0.60 21.19 41.04
C LEU A 432 0.91 20.95 40.88
N THR A 433 1.36 19.73 41.16
CA THR A 433 2.72 19.26 40.83
C THR A 433 2.65 17.87 40.23
N TRP A 434 3.53 17.53 39.30
CA TRP A 434 3.61 16.20 38.68
C TRP A 434 5.06 15.83 38.35
N ASP A 435 5.30 14.56 38.05
CA ASP A 435 6.63 14.08 37.67
C ASP A 435 7.01 14.58 36.26
N PRO A 436 8.31 14.81 35.97
CA PRO A 436 8.76 15.12 34.62
C PRO A 436 8.23 14.11 33.59
N TYR A 437 7.68 14.61 32.49
CA TYR A 437 7.07 13.74 31.49
C TYR A 437 8.13 12.90 30.76
N ARG A 438 7.84 11.60 30.61
CA ARG A 438 8.81 10.61 30.11
C ARG A 438 9.18 10.81 28.64
N CYS A 439 8.22 11.20 27.81
CA CYS A 439 8.45 11.34 26.37
C CYS A 439 8.95 12.74 26.04
N THR A 440 10.22 12.83 25.62
CA THR A 440 10.91 14.10 25.34
C THR A 440 10.45 14.79 24.06
N ASN A 441 9.75 14.08 23.18
CA ASN A 441 9.11 14.62 21.98
C ASN A 441 7.73 15.28 22.28
N ALA A 442 7.33 15.37 23.54
CA ALA A 442 6.15 16.12 23.93
C ALA A 442 6.43 17.64 23.90
N ASN A 443 5.50 18.40 23.34
CA ASN A 443 5.63 19.86 23.25
C ASN A 443 5.04 20.59 24.47
N GLN A 444 3.95 20.06 25.03
CA GLN A 444 3.17 20.73 26.08
C GLN A 444 2.46 19.72 26.99
N ILE A 445 2.17 20.14 28.21
CA ILE A 445 1.20 19.51 29.12
C ILE A 445 -0.08 20.34 29.09
N ILE A 446 -1.21 19.67 28.90
CA ILE A 446 -2.54 20.29 28.95
C ILE A 446 -3.14 19.95 30.32
N ILE A 447 -3.58 20.97 31.02
CA ILE A 447 -4.11 20.88 32.38
C ILE A 447 -5.62 21.04 32.28
N TRP A 448 -6.33 20.13 32.92
CA TRP A 448 -7.78 20.06 32.91
C TRP A 448 -8.30 20.02 34.34
N ARG A 449 -9.47 20.62 34.54
CA ARG A 449 -10.20 20.64 35.82
C ARG A 449 -11.61 20.12 35.64
N LYS A 450 -12.14 19.41 36.63
CA LYS A 450 -13.53 18.94 36.65
C LYS A 450 -14.13 19.19 38.03
N LEU A 451 -15.43 19.41 38.08
CA LEU A 451 -16.16 19.48 39.34
C LEU A 451 -16.49 18.06 39.83
N GLY A 452 -16.09 17.75 41.07
CA GLY A 452 -16.24 16.43 41.69
C GLY A 452 -15.03 15.52 41.50
N CYS A 453 -15.08 14.34 42.13
CA CYS A 453 -14.06 13.31 42.00
C CYS A 453 -14.36 12.40 40.80
N ASP A 454 -13.31 11.85 40.18
CA ASP A 454 -13.48 10.75 39.24
C ASP A 454 -13.63 9.42 39.99
N GLU A 455 -14.60 8.62 39.58
CA GLU A 455 -14.74 7.21 40.01
C GLU A 455 -14.22 6.22 38.96
N ASP A 456 -13.83 6.69 37.76
CA ASP A 456 -13.54 5.84 36.61
C ASP A 456 -12.05 5.65 36.34
N SER A 457 -11.68 4.43 35.94
CA SER A 457 -10.39 4.17 35.30
C SER A 457 -10.39 4.71 33.87
N ILE A 458 -9.61 5.74 33.59
CA ILE A 458 -9.40 6.26 32.23
C ILE A 458 -8.76 5.17 31.35
N ASP A 459 -9.36 4.91 30.19
CA ASP A 459 -8.79 4.01 29.18
C ASP A 459 -7.36 4.49 28.83
N PRO A 460 -6.32 3.63 28.93
CA PRO A 460 -4.94 3.98 28.56
C PRO A 460 -4.79 4.56 27.15
N CYS A 461 -5.75 4.30 26.26
CA CYS A 461 -5.79 4.77 24.88
C CYS A 461 -6.60 6.03 24.64
N GLN A 462 -7.30 6.52 25.66
CA GLN A 462 -7.95 7.81 25.61
C GLN A 462 -6.91 8.92 25.69
N THR A 463 -6.83 9.72 24.62
CA THR A 463 -6.00 10.93 24.57
C THR A 463 -6.84 12.16 24.88
N GLY A 464 -6.34 13.06 25.72
CA GLY A 464 -7.09 14.23 26.19
C GLY A 464 -7.91 13.92 27.44
N ALA A 465 -8.71 14.89 27.90
CA ALA A 465 -9.50 14.72 29.10
C ALA A 465 -10.86 14.03 28.83
N PRO A 466 -11.39 13.25 29.79
CA PRO A 466 -12.76 12.73 29.75
C PRO A 466 -13.84 13.81 29.73
N ALA A 467 -15.08 13.39 29.47
CA ALA A 467 -16.22 14.29 29.55
C ALA A 467 -16.36 14.91 30.96
N GLY A 468 -16.75 16.18 31.01
CA GLY A 468 -16.90 16.96 32.25
C GLY A 468 -15.65 17.73 32.68
N TYR A 469 -14.51 17.49 32.05
CA TYR A 469 -13.31 18.30 32.24
C TYR A 469 -13.33 19.56 31.36
N VAL A 470 -12.84 20.67 31.91
CA VAL A 470 -12.57 21.92 31.21
C VAL A 470 -11.08 22.17 31.15
N GLU A 471 -10.58 22.60 29.99
CA GLU A 471 -9.17 22.97 29.83
C GLU A 471 -8.92 24.26 30.62
N VAL A 472 -7.93 24.23 31.52
CA VAL A 472 -7.56 25.41 32.33
C VAL A 472 -6.26 26.04 31.85
N ALA A 473 -5.32 25.25 31.34
CA ALA A 473 -4.04 25.76 30.86
C ALA A 473 -3.31 24.80 29.92
N ARG A 474 -2.37 25.37 29.17
CA ARG A 474 -1.33 24.67 28.42
C ARG A 474 0.02 25.21 28.85
N VAL A 475 0.90 24.33 29.32
CA VAL A 475 2.25 24.69 29.77
C VAL A 475 3.29 23.93 28.95
N PRO A 476 4.52 24.45 28.80
CA PRO A 476 5.61 23.69 28.17
C PRO A 476 5.78 22.30 28.79
N ALA A 477 6.19 21.30 28.00
CA ALA A 477 6.39 19.93 28.52
C ALA A 477 7.47 19.82 29.62
N SER A 478 8.35 20.83 29.71
CA SER A 478 9.36 20.95 30.77
C SER A 478 8.81 21.47 32.10
N THR A 479 7.55 21.90 32.15
CA THR A 479 6.89 22.36 33.37
C THR A 479 6.37 21.18 34.19
N PHE A 480 6.58 21.25 35.50
CA PHE A 480 6.21 20.21 36.48
C PHE A 480 5.34 20.75 37.64
N SER A 481 4.89 22.00 37.54
CA SER A 481 3.94 22.60 38.48
C SER A 481 3.06 23.66 37.82
N PHE A 482 1.88 23.88 38.37
CA PHE A 482 0.94 24.91 37.94
C PHE A 482 0.04 25.34 39.10
N VAL A 483 -0.36 26.61 39.12
CA VAL A 483 -1.35 27.11 40.08
C VAL A 483 -2.64 27.39 39.33
N ASP A 484 -3.69 26.66 39.68
CA ASP A 484 -5.02 26.94 39.16
C ASP A 484 -5.76 27.90 40.08
N ASP A 485 -6.00 29.11 39.58
CA ASP A 485 -6.73 30.18 40.25
C ASP A 485 -8.03 30.56 39.53
N ASN A 486 -8.47 29.75 38.56
CA ASN A 486 -9.63 30.03 37.71
C ASN A 486 -9.55 31.38 36.98
N GLY A 487 -8.36 31.76 36.50
CA GLY A 487 -8.13 33.05 35.85
C GLY A 487 -8.28 34.22 36.83
N GLY A 488 -7.81 34.03 38.07
CA GLY A 488 -7.88 35.01 39.16
C GLY A 488 -9.21 35.12 39.90
N LYS A 489 -10.24 34.35 39.53
CA LYS A 489 -11.56 34.37 40.19
C LYS A 489 -11.58 33.56 41.50
N GLY A 490 -10.63 32.65 41.65
CA GLY A 490 -10.63 31.62 42.68
C GLY A 490 -11.52 30.44 42.32
N LEU A 491 -11.20 29.29 42.91
CA LEU A 491 -11.93 28.03 42.79
C LEU A 491 -13.16 28.00 43.69
N GLU A 492 -14.22 27.37 43.19
CA GLU A 492 -15.42 27.05 43.95
C GLU A 492 -15.28 25.71 44.68
N ILE A 493 -16.13 25.45 45.67
CA ILE A 493 -16.12 24.18 46.41
C ILE A 493 -16.40 23.03 45.43
N GLY A 494 -15.52 22.03 45.44
CA GLY A 494 -15.64 20.83 44.61
C GLY A 494 -14.97 20.93 43.24
N GLN A 495 -14.29 22.05 42.92
CA GLN A 495 -13.46 22.22 41.73
C GLN A 495 -12.01 21.78 41.91
#